data_AF-A0A661WGG2-F1
#
_entry.id   AF-A0A661WGG2-F1
#
_cell.length_a   1.000
_cell.length_b   1.000
_cell.length_c   1.000
_cell.angle_alpha   90.00
_cell.angle_beta   90.00
_cell.angle_gamma   90.00
#
_symmetry.space_group_name_H-M   'P 1'
#
loop_
_entity.id
_entity.type
_entity.pdbx_description
1 polymer ?
#
loop_
_entity_poly.entity_id
_entity_poly.type
_entity_poly.pdbx_seq_one_letter_code
_entity_poly.pdbx_strand_id
1 'polypeptide(L)' 'MKNAKLFVIILAVMLFSLALTSCGGQSAAPVDADDGGYQVKALTDEARTCVECHATETHGIVSDWDNSRHADEGVSCI' A
#
# COMPACT_ATOMS: atom_id res chain seq x y z
N MET A 1 -20.39 -36.28 -22.49
CA MET A 1 -20.35 -35.88 -21.06
C MET A 1 -19.00 -35.33 -20.59
N LYS A 2 -17.84 -35.74 -21.15
CA LYS A 2 -16.52 -35.18 -20.77
C LYS A 2 -16.41 -33.66 -20.97
N ASN A 3 -16.93 -33.16 -22.09
CA ASN A 3 -16.88 -31.72 -22.42
C ASN A 3 -17.81 -30.89 -21.52
N ALA A 4 -18.93 -31.45 -21.08
CA ALA A 4 -19.83 -30.81 -20.12
C ALA A 4 -19.21 -30.72 -18.72
N LYS A 5 -18.51 -31.78 -18.28
CA LYS A 5 -17.74 -31.74 -17.02
C LYS A 5 -16.60 -30.73 -17.08
N LEU A 6 -15.91 -30.64 -18.23
CA LEU A 6 -14.87 -29.64 -18.45
C LEU A 6 -15.44 -28.21 -18.39
N PHE A 7 -16.61 -27.99 -18.99
CA PHE A 7 -17.29 -26.69 -18.97
C PHE A 7 -17.71 -26.28 -17.55
N VAL A 8 -18.25 -27.21 -16.77
CA VAL A 8 -18.66 -26.96 -15.38
C VAL A 8 -17.46 -26.63 -14.50
N ILE A 9 -16.32 -27.30 -14.70
CA ILE A 9 -15.08 -27.01 -13.96
C ILE A 9 -14.56 -25.61 -14.30
N ILE A 10 -14.50 -25.24 -15.58
CA ILE A 10 -14.04 -23.90 -16.00
C ILE A 10 -14.93 -22.80 -15.42
N LEU A 11 -16.25 -23.00 -15.44
CA LEU A 11 -17.22 -22.04 -14.93
C LEU A 11 -17.11 -21.88 -13.40
N ALA A 12 -16.89 -22.98 -12.67
CA ALA A 12 -16.66 -22.94 -11.23
C ALA A 12 -15.37 -22.19 -10.86
N VAL A 13 -14.28 -22.39 -11.63
CA VAL A 13 -13.01 -21.69 -11.41
C VAL A 13 -13.16 -20.18 -11.66
N MET A 14 -13.82 -19.77 -12.75
CA MET A 14 -14.06 -18.35 -13.02
C MET A 14 -14.87 -17.65 -11.92
N LEU A 15 -15.94 -18.30 -11.42
CA LEU A 15 -16.76 -17.75 -10.35
C LEU A 15 -15.98 -17.63 -9.04
N PHE A 16 -15.10 -18.59 -8.74
CA PHE A 16 -14.25 -18.54 -7.56
C PHE A 16 -13.20 -17.41 -7.64
N SER A 17 -12.60 -17.20 -8.82
CA SER A 17 -11.68 -16.08 -9.05
C SER A 17 -12.36 -14.72 -8.88
N LEU A 18 -13.61 -14.58 -9.36
CA LEU A 18 -14.37 -13.34 -9.24
C LEU A 18 -14.74 -13.02 -7.78
N ALA A 19 -15.02 -14.04 -6.97
CA ALA A 19 -15.29 -13.86 -5.54
C ALA A 19 -14.07 -13.34 -4.76
N LEU A 20 -12.87 -13.82 -5.09
CA LEU A 20 -11.61 -13.38 -4.44
C LEU A 20 -11.30 -11.90 -4.68
N THR A 21 -11.71 -11.34 -5.82
CA THR A 21 -11.49 -9.92 -6.13
C THR A 21 -12.41 -8.98 -5.34
N SER A 22 -13.52 -9.48 -4.77
CA SER A 22 -14.55 -8.64 -4.15
C SER A 22 -14.23 -8.11 -2.74
N CYS A 23 -13.12 -8.53 -2.11
CA CYS A 23 -12.77 -8.09 -0.75
C CYS A 23 -11.79 -6.90 -0.69
N GLY A 24 -11.43 -6.28 -1.83
CA GLY A 24 -10.34 -5.31 -1.90
C GLY A 24 -10.69 -3.82 -1.88
N GLY A 25 -11.94 -3.40 -1.68
CA GLY A 25 -12.34 -2.03 -2.04
C GLY A 25 -13.28 -1.33 -1.07
N GLN A 26 -12.80 -0.97 0.12
CA GLN A 26 -13.41 0.09 0.91
C GLN A 26 -12.41 1.23 1.05
N SER A 27 -12.30 2.04 0.00
CA SER A 27 -11.62 3.33 0.07
C SER A 27 -12.44 4.22 1.01
N ALA A 28 -11.83 4.63 2.11
CA ALA A 28 -12.39 5.68 2.97
C ALA A 28 -12.70 6.91 2.11
N ALA A 29 -13.88 7.50 2.32
CA ALA A 29 -14.29 8.74 1.66
C ALA A 29 -13.26 9.86 1.93
N PRO A 30 -13.04 10.80 0.98
CA PRO A 30 -12.13 11.90 1.20
C PRO A 30 -12.73 12.82 2.25
N VAL A 31 -12.01 12.94 3.37
CA VAL A 31 -12.30 13.90 4.45
C VAL A 31 -12.09 15.31 3.88
N ASP A 32 -12.97 16.21 4.26
CA ASP A 32 -13.29 17.47 3.60
C ASP A 32 -12.08 18.39 3.30
N ALA A 33 -12.22 19.12 2.20
CA ALA A 33 -11.26 20.10 1.70
C ALA A 33 -10.99 21.22 2.71
N ASP A 34 -9.77 21.24 3.26
CA ASP A 34 -9.17 22.41 3.89
C ASP A 34 -8.47 23.27 2.81
N ASP A 35 -8.95 24.50 2.63
CA ASP A 35 -8.49 25.54 1.68
C ASP A 35 -7.17 26.20 2.16
N GLY A 36 -6.20 25.36 2.54
CA GLY A 36 -4.94 25.73 3.14
C GLY A 36 -3.76 24.90 2.63
N GLY A 37 -3.86 24.43 1.37
CA GLY A 37 -2.78 23.81 0.59
C GLY A 37 -1.81 22.95 1.39
N TYR A 38 -2.25 21.78 1.87
CA TYR A 38 -1.36 20.81 2.51
C TYR A 38 -0.14 20.54 1.62
N GLN A 39 1.06 20.86 2.11
CA GLN A 39 2.33 20.59 1.44
C GLN A 39 3.09 19.52 2.21
N VAL A 40 3.43 18.44 1.52
CA VAL A 40 4.39 17.44 2.00
C VAL A 40 5.74 18.14 2.23
N LYS A 41 6.28 18.03 3.44
CA LYS A 41 7.59 18.61 3.76
C LYS A 41 8.68 17.61 3.42
N ALA A 42 9.77 18.10 2.82
CA ALA A 42 10.96 17.28 2.67
C ALA A 42 11.57 16.94 4.05
N LEU A 43 12.23 15.79 4.13
CA LEU A 43 13.01 15.42 5.31
C LEU A 43 14.10 16.46 5.60
N THR A 44 14.32 16.71 6.90
CA THR A 44 15.50 17.44 7.37
C THR A 44 16.78 16.66 7.07
N ASP A 45 17.93 17.33 7.11
CA ASP A 45 19.22 16.67 6.91
C ASP A 45 19.53 15.65 8.01
N GLU A 46 19.08 15.92 9.24
CA GLU A 46 19.19 14.98 10.35
C GLU A 46 18.35 13.73 10.11
N ALA A 47 17.08 13.89 9.73
CA ALA A 47 16.21 12.77 9.37
C ALA A 47 16.78 11.93 8.21
N ARG A 48 17.39 12.58 7.22
CA ARG A 48 18.07 11.88 6.11
C ARG A 48 19.25 11.05 6.61
N THR A 49 20.05 11.60 7.53
CA THR A 49 21.15 10.87 8.17
C THR A 49 20.65 9.63 8.92
N CYS A 50 19.50 9.73 9.59
CA CYS A 50 18.86 8.57 10.23
C CYS A 50 18.49 7.50 9.18
N VAL A 51 17.81 7.88 8.10
CA VAL A 51 17.41 6.94 7.03
C VAL A 51 18.63 6.27 6.41
N GLU A 52 19.69 7.02 6.11
CA GLU A 52 20.92 6.49 5.50
C GLU A 52 21.63 5.47 6.40
N CYS A 53 21.79 5.79 7.70
CA CYS A 53 22.37 4.86 8.67
C CYS A 53 21.50 3.61 8.83
N HIS A 54 20.19 3.80 9.03
CA HIS A 54 19.27 2.70 9.30
C HIS A 54 18.94 1.86 8.06
N ALA A 55 19.17 2.35 6.85
CA ALA A 55 19.08 1.54 5.64
C ALA A 55 20.11 0.38 5.65
N THR A 56 21.23 0.58 6.35
CA THR A 56 22.30 -0.42 6.52
C THR A 56 22.12 -1.19 7.83
N GLU A 57 22.00 -0.48 8.96
CA GLU A 57 22.01 -1.11 10.29
C GLU A 57 20.71 -1.87 10.59
N THR A 58 19.56 -1.35 10.12
CA THR A 58 18.24 -1.91 10.42
C THR A 58 17.33 -1.84 9.20
N HIS A 59 17.76 -2.44 8.09
CA HIS A 59 17.11 -2.35 6.78
C HIS A 59 15.59 -2.54 6.82
N GLY A 60 15.08 -3.50 7.62
CA GLY A 60 13.65 -3.75 7.74
C GLY A 60 12.84 -2.55 8.25
N ILE A 61 13.38 -1.75 9.17
CA ILE A 61 12.70 -0.56 9.70
C ILE A 61 12.56 0.51 8.61
N VAL A 62 13.63 0.74 7.83
CA VAL A 62 13.58 1.69 6.72
C VAL A 62 12.65 1.19 5.63
N SER A 63 12.67 -0.12 5.33
CA SER A 63 11.73 -0.72 4.37
C SER A 63 10.28 -0.54 4.80
N ASP A 64 9.94 -0.76 6.06
CA ASP A 64 8.58 -0.59 6.56
C ASP A 64 8.15 0.89 6.52
N TRP A 65 9.05 1.79 6.91
CA TRP A 65 8.80 3.23 6.83
C TRP A 65 8.60 3.72 5.38
N ASP A 66 9.47 3.32 4.45
CA ASP A 66 9.44 3.71 3.03
C ASP A 66 8.13 3.26 2.34
N ASN A 67 7.54 2.15 2.80
CA ASN A 67 6.25 1.66 2.31
C ASN A 67 5.03 2.21 3.09
N SER A 68 5.23 3.20 3.95
CA SER A 68 4.17 3.76 4.80
C SER A 68 3.69 5.12 4.33
N ARG A 69 2.48 5.50 4.75
CA ARG A 69 1.96 6.87 4.57
C ARG A 69 2.86 7.91 5.27
N HIS A 70 3.62 7.53 6.29
CA HIS A 70 4.53 8.48 6.93
C HIS A 70 5.62 8.96 5.96
N ALA A 71 6.20 8.05 5.16
CA ALA A 71 7.18 8.43 4.14
C ALA A 71 6.55 9.29 3.03
N ASP A 72 5.35 8.92 2.55
CA ASP A 72 4.59 9.70 1.56
C ASP A 72 4.39 11.16 2.00
N GLU A 73 4.11 11.34 3.29
CA GLU A 73 3.77 12.64 3.89
C GLU A 73 4.99 13.34 4.52
N GLY A 74 6.20 12.80 4.34
CA GLY A 74 7.45 13.40 4.83
C GLY A 74 7.63 13.36 6.35
N VAL A 75 6.90 12.49 7.04
CA VAL A 75 7.02 12.25 8.47
C VAL A 75 8.21 11.33 8.73
N SER A 76 9.14 11.82 9.56
CA SER A 76 10.42 11.17 9.81
C SER A 76 10.43 10.33 11.10
N CYS A 77 11.57 9.75 11.44
CA CYS A 77 11.80 9.03 12.70
C CYS A 77 11.89 9.96 13.93
N ILE A 78 12.14 11.26 13.70
CA ILE A 78 12.30 12.31 14.70
C ILE A 78 11.21 13.38 14.58
#